data_AF-A0A7S2MBG5-F1
#
_entry.id   AF-A0A7S2MBG5-F1
#
_cell.length_a   1.000
_cell.length_b   1.000
_cell.length_c   1.000
_cell.angle_alpha   90.00
_cell.angle_beta   90.00
_cell.angle_gamma   90.00
#
_symmetry.space_group_name_H-M   'P 1'
#
loop_
_entity.id
_entity.type
_entity.pdbx_description
1 polymer ?
#
loop_
_entity_poly.entity_id
_entity_poly.type
_entity_poly.pdbx_seq_one_letter_code
_entity_poly.pdbx_strand_id
1 'polypeptide(L)'
;RTMGVACARPQIADDEDRRQTALIVDHTAAHAASTFAPPDIGGNQRYVRTTALRALLTHDAALGGCPIMLLRARWMLEHMGSSNTLLQPRQLIEREHPDAFASPQMIDRILGEVLTSNNHHDVLGSSIMRFPGLVSFSYCWLTKAHPDPDGLTLRRIWLPAIEWYLSERIRARWSKRFHFEQSSKKGLSSKPLQPGFETEPGDERLALMSDEELANDADFCIFIDFSSMCQHSGNGAGRRDPLEERLFRAALGSLDVLYAHAGSVSFLSTRLPHEAAGAAEAGAA
;
A
#
# COMPACT_ATOMS: atom_id res chain seq x y z
N ARG A 1 12.61 -76.92 11.20
CA ARG A 1 13.29 -76.11 10.17
C ARG A 1 12.53 -74.80 10.04
N THR A 2 12.86 -73.87 10.91
CA THR A 2 12.29 -72.52 11.01
C THR A 2 13.17 -71.60 10.16
N MET A 3 12.62 -71.03 9.08
CA MET A 3 13.30 -70.01 8.30
C MET A 3 13.06 -68.65 8.96
N GLY A 4 14.13 -68.06 9.49
CA GLY A 4 14.15 -66.72 10.04
C GLY A 4 14.22 -65.69 8.92
N VAL A 5 13.26 -64.76 8.90
CA VAL A 5 13.28 -63.56 8.05
C VAL A 5 14.03 -62.48 8.82
N ALA A 6 15.24 -62.17 8.36
CA ALA A 6 16.07 -61.09 8.91
C ALA A 6 15.50 -59.72 8.48
N CYS A 7 15.14 -58.92 9.47
CA CYS A 7 14.69 -57.54 9.32
C CYS A 7 15.92 -56.63 9.21
N ALA A 8 16.17 -56.05 8.03
CA ALA A 8 17.26 -55.12 7.81
C ALA A 8 16.87 -53.71 8.29
N ARG A 9 17.59 -53.19 9.31
CA ARG A 9 17.57 -51.78 9.71
C ARG A 9 18.31 -50.94 8.66
N PRO A 10 17.77 -49.79 8.21
CA PRO A 10 18.58 -48.81 7.49
C PRO A 10 19.53 -48.11 8.46
N GLN A 11 20.80 -48.04 8.06
CA GLN A 11 21.85 -47.29 8.75
C GLN A 11 21.54 -45.79 8.69
N ILE A 12 21.54 -45.16 9.86
CA ILE A 12 21.63 -43.72 10.05
C ILE A 12 23.06 -43.36 9.64
N ALA A 13 23.20 -42.62 8.54
CA ALA A 13 24.47 -42.03 8.14
C ALA A 13 24.56 -40.63 8.76
N ASP A 14 25.71 -40.41 9.39
CA ASP A 14 26.02 -39.28 10.25
C ASP A 14 25.94 -37.92 9.55
N ASP A 15 25.52 -36.98 10.38
CA ASP A 15 25.17 -35.60 10.15
C ASP A 15 26.39 -34.73 10.46
N GLU A 16 27.40 -34.69 9.57
CA GLU A 16 28.57 -33.81 9.82
C GLU A 16 29.40 -33.40 8.60
N ASP A 17 28.79 -33.19 7.43
CA ASP A 17 29.54 -32.71 6.24
C ASP A 17 28.81 -31.69 5.34
N ARG A 18 27.80 -30.98 5.89
CA ARG A 18 27.04 -29.92 5.17
C ARG A 18 27.40 -28.49 5.56
N ARG A 19 28.48 -28.28 6.33
CA ARG A 19 28.93 -26.96 6.79
C ARG A 19 30.31 -26.57 6.28
N GLN A 20 30.58 -26.64 4.97
CA GLN A 20 31.70 -25.90 4.37
C GLN A 20 31.65 -25.91 2.84
N THR A 21 30.75 -25.12 2.27
CA THR A 21 30.95 -24.58 0.91
C THR A 21 30.39 -23.16 0.87
N ALA A 22 31.06 -22.26 1.60
CA ALA A 22 30.97 -20.84 1.35
C ALA A 22 31.62 -20.58 -0.01
N LEU A 23 30.82 -20.66 -1.07
CA LEU A 23 31.19 -20.15 -2.38
C LEU A 23 31.27 -18.64 -2.27
N ILE A 24 32.51 -18.17 -2.27
CA ILE A 24 32.94 -16.78 -2.47
C ILE A 24 32.21 -16.27 -3.71
N VAL A 25 31.14 -15.51 -3.51
CA VAL A 25 30.52 -14.71 -4.56
C VAL A 25 31.35 -13.45 -4.65
N ASP A 26 32.02 -13.32 -5.78
CA ASP A 26 32.83 -12.19 -6.19
C ASP A 26 32.06 -10.87 -6.01
N HIS A 27 32.45 -10.10 -5.00
CA HIS A 27 31.82 -8.82 -4.62
C HIS A 27 32.20 -7.65 -5.54
N THR A 28 32.90 -7.89 -6.65
CA THR A 28 33.49 -6.82 -7.47
C THR A 28 32.61 -6.27 -8.59
N ALA A 29 31.40 -6.81 -8.81
CA ALA A 29 30.44 -6.28 -9.79
C ALA A 29 29.42 -5.27 -9.20
N ALA A 30 29.57 -4.85 -7.94
CA ALA A 30 28.57 -4.07 -7.20
C ALA A 30 28.62 -2.53 -7.40
N HIS A 31 29.45 -2.00 -8.30
CA HIS A 31 29.69 -0.54 -8.38
C HIS A 31 28.96 0.23 -9.50
N ALA A 32 28.02 -0.40 -10.22
CA ALA A 32 27.17 0.31 -11.20
C ALA A 32 25.67 0.21 -10.89
N ALA A 33 25.29 -0.09 -9.65
CA ALA A 33 23.91 0.13 -9.20
C ALA A 33 23.72 1.63 -9.06
N SER A 34 23.02 2.25 -10.02
CA SER A 34 22.46 3.59 -9.86
C SER A 34 21.67 3.59 -8.55
N THR A 35 22.26 4.15 -7.51
CA THR A 35 21.57 4.42 -6.25
C THR A 35 20.45 5.35 -6.63
N PHE A 36 19.20 4.87 -6.56
CA PHE A 36 18.06 5.77 -6.45
C PHE A 36 18.30 6.60 -5.20
N ALA A 37 18.97 7.73 -5.37
CA ALA A 37 19.03 8.77 -4.39
C ALA A 37 17.73 9.54 -4.62
N PRO A 38 16.69 9.37 -3.77
CA PRO A 38 15.61 10.34 -3.80
C PRO A 38 16.25 11.74 -3.74
N PRO A 39 15.69 12.75 -4.42
CA PRO A 39 16.26 14.09 -4.42
C PRO A 39 16.65 14.45 -2.98
N ASP A 40 17.85 15.03 -2.80
CA ASP A 40 18.40 15.37 -1.48
C ASP A 40 17.52 16.45 -0.81
N ILE A 41 16.42 15.97 -0.25
CA ILE A 41 15.42 16.72 0.47
C ILE A 41 15.81 16.52 1.92
N GLY A 42 16.72 17.36 2.41
CA GLY A 42 17.41 17.18 3.68
C GLY A 42 16.54 16.69 4.85
N GLY A 43 17.02 15.67 5.56
CA GLY A 43 16.45 15.16 6.81
C GLY A 43 14.95 14.86 6.75
N ASN A 44 14.20 15.40 7.73
CA ASN A 44 12.76 15.12 7.89
C ASN A 44 11.87 15.70 6.78
N GLN A 45 12.40 16.57 5.91
CA GLN A 45 11.62 17.22 4.85
C GLN A 45 11.06 16.21 3.84
N ARG A 46 11.73 15.07 3.65
CA ARG A 46 11.26 14.00 2.76
C ARG A 46 9.95 13.34 3.21
N TYR A 47 9.60 13.45 4.50
CA TYR A 47 8.34 12.93 5.06
C TYR A 47 7.18 13.93 4.98
N VAL A 48 7.42 15.13 4.47
CA VAL A 48 6.40 16.19 4.36
C VAL A 48 6.16 16.58 2.91
N ARG A 49 7.21 16.56 2.07
CA ARG A 49 7.13 17.00 0.69
C ARG A 49 6.58 15.90 -0.23
N THR A 50 5.56 16.25 -1.01
CA THR A 50 4.99 15.35 -2.01
C THR A 50 5.91 15.07 -3.20
N THR A 51 7.01 15.81 -3.36
CA THR A 51 8.03 15.50 -4.39
C THR A 51 8.66 14.13 -4.16
N ALA A 52 8.91 13.75 -2.91
CA ALA A 52 9.46 12.43 -2.58
C ALA A 52 8.43 11.33 -2.86
N LEU A 53 7.17 11.51 -2.44
CA LEU A 53 6.09 10.59 -2.77
C LEU A 53 5.88 10.47 -4.29
N ARG A 54 5.85 11.57 -5.02
CA ARG A 54 5.64 11.58 -6.47
C ARG A 54 6.70 10.76 -7.19
N ALA A 55 7.96 10.87 -6.80
CA ALA A 55 9.05 10.08 -7.40
C ALA A 55 8.86 8.55 -7.22
N LEU A 56 8.21 8.12 -6.13
CA LEU A 56 7.94 6.70 -5.87
C LEU A 56 6.70 6.17 -6.57
N LEU A 57 5.73 7.06 -6.80
CA LEU A 57 4.37 6.73 -7.25
C LEU A 57 4.14 7.00 -8.75
N THR A 58 5.15 7.46 -9.46
CA THR A 58 5.08 7.74 -10.90
C THR A 58 6.18 7.03 -11.65
N HIS A 59 6.00 6.89 -12.97
CA HIS A 59 6.97 6.20 -13.82
C HIS A 59 8.30 6.97 -13.85
N ASP A 60 9.39 6.27 -13.52
CA ASP A 60 10.75 6.77 -13.63
C ASP A 60 11.45 6.11 -14.82
N ALA A 61 11.84 6.93 -15.80
CA ALA A 61 12.54 6.46 -17.01
C ALA A 61 13.93 5.88 -16.71
N ALA A 62 14.63 6.36 -15.67
CA ALA A 62 15.93 5.84 -15.28
C ALA A 62 15.82 4.44 -14.64
N LEU A 63 14.74 4.19 -13.91
CA LEU A 63 14.46 2.88 -13.34
C LEU A 63 13.80 1.92 -14.34
N GLY A 64 13.12 2.47 -15.35
CA GLY A 64 12.36 1.73 -16.36
C GLY A 64 10.96 1.33 -15.89
N GLY A 65 10.40 2.02 -14.90
CA GLY A 65 9.09 1.69 -14.35
C GLY A 65 8.71 2.52 -13.13
N CYS A 66 7.58 2.16 -12.52
CA CYS A 66 7.11 2.76 -11.27
C CYS A 66 7.61 1.93 -10.07
N PRO A 67 8.39 2.51 -9.12
CA PRO A 67 8.86 1.78 -7.94
C PRO A 67 7.72 1.18 -7.12
N ILE A 68 6.64 1.96 -6.92
CA ILE A 68 5.53 1.57 -6.06
C ILE A 68 4.20 1.79 -6.77
N MET A 69 3.36 0.75 -6.82
CA MET A 69 2.01 0.86 -7.35
C MET A 69 0.98 0.77 -6.24
N LEU A 70 0.07 1.74 -6.20
CA LEU A 70 -0.97 1.79 -5.18
C LEU A 70 -2.24 1.12 -5.71
N LEU A 71 -2.84 0.28 -4.87
CA LEU A 71 -4.14 -0.33 -5.16
C LEU A 71 -5.26 0.68 -4.95
N ARG A 72 -6.34 0.54 -5.70
CA ARG A 72 -7.58 1.28 -5.48
C ARG A 72 -8.39 0.60 -4.39
N ALA A 73 -8.84 1.37 -3.40
CA ALA A 73 -9.64 0.84 -2.30
C ALA A 73 -10.93 0.18 -2.80
N ARG A 74 -11.62 0.83 -3.75
CA ARG A 74 -12.83 0.25 -4.35
C ARG A 74 -12.59 -1.08 -5.06
N TRP A 75 -11.51 -1.20 -5.84
CA TRP A 75 -11.16 -2.46 -6.49
C TRP A 75 -10.95 -3.57 -5.45
N MET A 76 -10.26 -3.27 -4.34
CA MET A 76 -10.08 -4.25 -3.27
C MET A 76 -11.42 -4.70 -2.69
N LEU A 77 -12.35 -3.79 -2.41
CA LEU A 77 -13.68 -4.13 -1.89
C LEU A 77 -14.49 -4.95 -2.89
N GLU A 78 -14.51 -4.55 -4.16
CA GLU A 78 -15.30 -5.19 -5.21
C GLU A 78 -14.76 -6.59 -5.54
N HIS A 79 -13.44 -6.71 -5.72
CA HIS A 79 -12.78 -7.94 -6.16
C HIS A 79 -12.55 -8.92 -5.00
N MET A 80 -12.09 -8.43 -3.85
CA MET A 80 -11.74 -9.27 -2.70
C MET A 80 -12.89 -9.47 -1.71
N GLY A 81 -13.86 -8.56 -1.68
CA GLY A 81 -15.04 -8.69 -0.81
C GLY A 81 -16.04 -9.74 -1.29
N SER A 82 -16.11 -9.96 -2.60
CA SER A 82 -17.07 -10.89 -3.24
C SER A 82 -16.49 -12.28 -3.50
N SER A 83 -15.18 -12.46 -3.33
CA SER A 83 -14.48 -13.68 -3.73
C SER A 83 -13.60 -14.22 -2.60
N ASN A 84 -13.34 -15.53 -2.62
CA ASN A 84 -12.34 -16.14 -1.74
C ASN A 84 -10.91 -16.00 -2.30
N THR A 85 -10.70 -15.01 -3.18
CA THR A 85 -9.42 -14.77 -3.84
C THR A 85 -8.39 -14.28 -2.84
N LEU A 86 -7.14 -14.73 -3.02
CA LEU A 86 -6.00 -14.26 -2.25
C LEU A 86 -5.41 -13.03 -2.91
N LEU A 87 -4.92 -12.10 -2.10
CA LEU A 87 -4.23 -10.92 -2.62
C LEU A 87 -2.98 -11.39 -3.36
N GLN A 88 -2.84 -11.02 -4.63
CA GLN A 88 -1.73 -11.51 -5.45
C GLN A 88 -0.49 -10.59 -5.35
N PRO A 89 0.71 -11.08 -5.68
CA PRO A 89 1.88 -10.23 -5.83
C PRO A 89 1.66 -9.21 -6.95
N ARG A 90 2.32 -8.04 -6.83
CA ARG A 90 2.18 -6.91 -7.76
C ARG A 90 2.13 -7.32 -9.24
N GLN A 91 3.10 -8.11 -9.69
CA GLN A 91 3.26 -8.44 -11.12
C GLN A 91 2.11 -9.26 -11.68
N LEU A 92 1.46 -10.07 -10.83
CA LEU A 92 0.30 -10.86 -11.23
C LEU A 92 -0.93 -9.96 -11.38
N ILE A 93 -1.12 -9.04 -10.43
CA ILE A 93 -2.19 -8.03 -10.48
C ILE A 93 -2.01 -7.14 -11.71
N GLU A 94 -0.79 -6.68 -12.02
CA GLU A 94 -0.54 -5.83 -13.21
C GLU A 94 -0.96 -6.50 -14.52
N ARG A 95 -0.77 -7.82 -14.61
CA ARG A 95 -1.11 -8.58 -15.81
C ARG A 95 -2.59 -8.88 -15.91
N GLU A 96 -3.23 -9.25 -14.80
CA GLU A 96 -4.59 -9.82 -14.79
C GLU A 96 -5.66 -8.76 -14.49
N HIS A 97 -5.30 -7.75 -13.70
CA HIS A 97 -6.19 -6.69 -13.23
C HIS A 97 -5.47 -5.33 -13.25
N PRO A 98 -5.09 -4.80 -14.43
CA PRO A 98 -4.39 -3.52 -14.52
C PRO A 98 -5.20 -2.35 -13.95
N ASP A 99 -6.53 -2.46 -13.91
CA ASP A 99 -7.47 -1.52 -13.32
C ASP A 99 -7.50 -1.54 -11.77
N ALA A 100 -6.82 -2.50 -11.15
CA ALA A 100 -6.62 -2.58 -9.70
C ALA A 100 -5.78 -1.42 -9.16
N PHE A 101 -4.91 -0.86 -9.98
CA PHE A 101 -3.99 0.18 -9.57
C PHE A 101 -4.54 1.59 -9.82
N ALA A 102 -4.09 2.53 -8.99
CA ALA A 102 -4.45 3.94 -9.12
C ALA A 102 -3.96 4.50 -10.47
N SER A 103 -4.87 5.15 -11.18
CA SER A 103 -4.53 5.86 -12.42
C SER A 103 -3.65 7.08 -12.14
N PRO A 104 -2.92 7.62 -13.14
CA PRO A 104 -2.15 8.85 -12.98
C PRO A 104 -2.99 10.02 -12.42
N GLN A 105 -4.25 10.14 -12.86
CA GLN A 105 -5.17 11.18 -12.39
C GLN A 105 -5.53 10.99 -10.91
N MET A 106 -5.70 9.73 -10.48
CA MET A 106 -5.93 9.43 -9.07
C MET A 106 -4.69 9.75 -8.24
N ILE A 107 -3.49 9.39 -8.70
CA ILE A 107 -2.24 9.76 -8.02
C ILE A 107 -2.11 11.28 -7.88
N ASP A 108 -2.38 12.05 -8.94
CA ASP A 108 -2.33 13.51 -8.89
C ASP A 108 -3.34 14.11 -7.90
N ARG A 109 -4.58 13.60 -7.90
CA ARG A 109 -5.61 14.02 -6.93
C ARG A 109 -5.15 13.77 -5.50
N ILE A 110 -4.65 12.56 -5.20
CA ILE A 110 -4.25 12.16 -3.85
C ILE A 110 -3.03 12.96 -3.39
N LEU A 111 -2.06 13.21 -4.26
CA LEU A 111 -0.93 14.09 -3.94
C LEU A 111 -1.38 15.54 -3.71
N GLY A 112 -2.40 16.00 -4.42
CA GLY A 112 -3.08 17.26 -4.14
C GLY A 112 -3.71 17.29 -2.74
N GLU A 113 -4.46 16.25 -2.37
CA GLU A 113 -5.06 16.11 -1.03
C GLU A 113 -4.00 16.13 0.08
N VAL A 114 -2.86 15.47 -0.13
CA VAL A 114 -1.72 15.45 0.79
C VAL A 114 -1.14 16.85 0.98
N LEU A 115 -0.92 17.60 -0.12
CA LEU A 115 -0.43 18.98 -0.07
C LEU A 115 -1.36 19.90 0.71
N THR A 116 -2.66 19.87 0.38
CA THR A 116 -3.67 20.69 1.05
C THR A 116 -3.78 20.33 2.54
N SER A 117 -3.72 19.04 2.87
CA SER A 117 -3.81 18.58 4.27
C SER A 117 -2.64 19.06 5.13
N ASN A 118 -1.42 19.06 4.59
CA ASN A 118 -0.22 19.53 5.29
C ASN A 118 -0.32 21.04 5.60
N ASN A 119 -0.86 21.84 4.68
CA ASN A 119 -1.01 23.29 4.89
C ASN A 119 -2.07 23.63 5.94
N HIS A 120 -3.14 22.83 6.06
CA HIS A 120 -4.22 23.10 7.01
C HIS A 120 -3.96 22.58 8.43
N HIS A 121 -2.84 21.90 8.70
CA HIS A 121 -2.50 21.48 10.07
C HIS A 121 -2.09 22.69 10.94
N ASP A 122 -1.55 23.74 10.33
CA ASP A 122 -1.03 24.92 11.03
C ASP A 122 -2.11 25.97 11.38
N VAL A 123 -3.25 25.99 10.70
CA VAL A 123 -4.14 27.16 10.72
C VAL A 123 -5.35 27.02 11.67
N LEU A 124 -5.90 25.81 11.87
CA LEU A 124 -7.24 25.69 12.46
C LEU A 124 -7.32 24.95 13.80
N GLY A 125 -6.24 24.35 14.32
CA GLY A 125 -6.22 23.66 15.61
C GLY A 125 -7.35 22.62 15.81
N SER A 126 -7.96 22.18 14.71
CA SER A 126 -9.24 21.47 14.72
C SER A 126 -8.99 19.99 14.90
N SER A 127 -9.51 19.43 15.99
CA SER A 127 -9.45 18.01 16.35
C SER A 127 -10.29 17.09 15.44
N ILE A 128 -10.68 17.56 14.24
CA ILE A 128 -11.46 16.76 13.31
C ILE A 128 -10.54 15.71 12.69
N MET A 129 -10.89 14.44 12.92
CA MET A 129 -10.24 13.29 12.29
C MET A 129 -10.28 13.45 10.77
N ARG A 130 -9.10 13.39 10.12
CA ARG A 130 -8.97 13.44 8.67
C ARG A 130 -8.77 12.05 8.11
N PHE A 131 -9.28 11.86 6.91
CA PHE A 131 -9.16 10.61 6.15
C PHE A 131 -8.37 10.90 4.87
N PRO A 132 -7.03 11.01 4.91
CA PRO A 132 -6.22 11.26 3.72
C PRO A 132 -6.40 10.19 2.64
N GLY A 133 -6.05 10.56 1.41
CA GLY A 133 -6.20 9.70 0.25
C GLY A 133 -5.11 8.62 0.11
N LEU A 134 -4.04 8.71 0.89
CA LEU A 134 -2.93 7.77 0.87
C LEU A 134 -2.92 6.97 2.17
N VAL A 135 -3.17 5.67 2.06
CA VAL A 135 -3.26 4.76 3.21
C VAL A 135 -2.30 3.60 3.02
N SER A 136 -1.55 3.27 4.08
CA SER A 136 -0.61 2.14 4.10
C SER A 136 -1.11 1.07 5.07
N PHE A 137 -1.07 -0.19 4.67
CA PHE A 137 -1.41 -1.33 5.53
C PHE A 137 -0.21 -2.25 5.68
N SER A 138 0.26 -2.38 6.93
CA SER A 138 1.34 -3.30 7.30
C SER A 138 0.79 -4.42 8.18
N TYR A 139 1.07 -5.67 7.81
CA TYR A 139 0.70 -6.85 8.57
C TYR A 139 1.79 -7.92 8.49
N CYS A 140 1.79 -8.81 9.50
CA CYS A 140 2.80 -9.85 9.65
C CYS A 140 2.76 -10.85 8.48
N TRP A 141 3.95 -11.26 8.03
CA TRP A 141 4.08 -12.36 7.09
C TRP A 141 3.86 -13.70 7.81
N LEU A 142 2.83 -14.45 7.39
CA LEU A 142 2.52 -15.77 7.94
C LEU A 142 3.39 -16.88 7.37
N THR A 143 3.81 -16.76 6.11
CA THR A 143 4.72 -17.72 5.47
C THR A 143 5.74 -17.00 4.61
N LYS A 144 6.82 -17.67 4.24
CA LYS A 144 7.82 -17.12 3.30
C LYS A 144 7.24 -16.83 1.91
N ALA A 145 6.25 -17.61 1.48
CA ALA A 145 5.68 -17.51 0.13
C ALA A 145 4.61 -16.43 0.03
N HIS A 146 3.83 -16.23 1.09
CA HIS A 146 2.69 -15.34 1.07
C HIS A 146 2.43 -14.76 2.48
N PRO A 147 2.16 -13.45 2.60
CA PRO A 147 1.98 -12.83 3.91
C PRO A 147 0.66 -13.24 4.59
N ASP A 148 -0.37 -13.57 3.80
CA ASP A 148 -1.69 -14.02 4.29
C ASP A 148 -2.22 -15.21 3.46
N PRO A 149 -1.62 -16.42 3.56
CA PRO A 149 -1.85 -17.54 2.63
C PRO A 149 -3.31 -18.00 2.59
N ASP A 150 -4.04 -17.80 3.69
CA ASP A 150 -5.46 -18.12 3.76
C ASP A 150 -6.34 -16.89 3.51
N GLY A 151 -5.78 -15.68 3.38
CA GLY A 151 -6.52 -14.44 3.18
C GLY A 151 -7.34 -14.00 4.41
N LEU A 152 -7.05 -14.54 5.59
CA LEU A 152 -7.82 -14.29 6.81
C LEU A 152 -7.60 -12.88 7.34
N THR A 153 -6.35 -12.40 7.34
CA THR A 153 -6.02 -11.06 7.84
C THR A 153 -6.67 -10.01 6.97
N LEU A 154 -6.53 -10.15 5.64
CA LEU A 154 -7.14 -9.24 4.68
C LEU A 154 -8.66 -9.20 4.83
N ARG A 155 -9.33 -10.35 4.82
CA ARG A 155 -10.79 -10.39 4.80
C ARG A 155 -11.43 -10.00 6.12
N ARG A 156 -10.84 -10.39 7.26
CA ARG A 156 -11.46 -10.16 8.58
C ARG A 156 -11.09 -8.83 9.20
N ILE A 157 -9.93 -8.28 8.85
CA ILE A 157 -9.42 -7.05 9.47
C ILE A 157 -9.39 -5.93 8.45
N TRP A 158 -8.73 -6.12 7.32
CA TRP A 158 -8.45 -5.01 6.41
C TRP A 158 -9.62 -4.62 5.52
N LEU A 159 -10.38 -5.55 4.94
CA LEU A 159 -11.55 -5.19 4.12
C LEU A 159 -12.60 -4.39 4.92
N PRO A 160 -12.98 -4.79 6.15
CA PRO A 160 -13.87 -3.98 6.97
C PRO A 160 -13.29 -2.59 7.31
N ALA A 161 -11.98 -2.51 7.57
CA ALA A 161 -11.32 -1.23 7.83
C ALA A 161 -11.32 -0.33 6.59
N ILE A 162 -11.09 -0.89 5.40
CA ILE A 162 -11.13 -0.18 4.11
C ILE A 162 -12.54 0.31 3.81
N GLU A 163 -13.56 -0.53 4.02
CA GLU A 163 -14.97 -0.19 3.82
C GLU A 163 -15.41 0.96 4.75
N TRP A 164 -15.06 0.86 6.03
CA TRP A 164 -15.29 1.93 7.00
C TRP A 164 -14.60 3.22 6.55
N TYR A 165 -13.31 3.16 6.20
CA TYR A 165 -12.54 4.33 5.79
C TYR A 165 -13.13 5.01 4.53
N LEU A 166 -13.55 4.21 3.54
CA LEU A 166 -14.23 4.72 2.35
C LEU A 166 -15.55 5.41 2.72
N SER A 167 -16.34 4.81 3.61
CA SER A 167 -17.61 5.37 4.09
C SER A 167 -17.41 6.72 4.80
N GLU A 168 -16.35 6.86 5.60
CA GLU A 168 -16.00 8.12 6.25
C GLU A 168 -15.59 9.19 5.23
N ARG A 169 -14.80 8.83 4.21
CA ARG A 169 -14.44 9.75 3.11
C ARG A 169 -15.67 10.20 2.33
N ILE A 170 -16.57 9.27 1.99
CA ILE A 170 -17.85 9.59 1.32
C ILE A 170 -18.66 10.56 2.19
N ARG A 171 -18.80 10.28 3.49
CA ARG A 171 -19.53 11.16 4.42
C ARG A 171 -18.92 12.56 4.51
N ALA A 172 -17.59 12.66 4.50
CA ALA A 172 -16.89 13.94 4.50
C ALA A 172 -17.20 14.76 3.22
N ARG A 173 -17.23 14.10 2.06
CA ARG A 173 -17.58 14.75 0.78
C ARG A 173 -19.05 15.17 0.73
N TRP A 174 -19.97 14.31 1.17
CA TRP A 174 -21.39 14.64 1.33
C TRP A 174 -21.61 15.84 2.25
N SER A 175 -20.91 15.87 3.38
CA SER A 175 -21.03 16.97 4.34
C SER A 175 -20.65 18.31 3.69
N LYS A 176 -19.57 18.35 2.90
CA LYS A 176 -19.18 19.56 2.13
C LYS A 176 -20.25 19.96 1.12
N ARG A 177 -20.76 19.00 0.33
CA ARG A 177 -21.86 19.22 -0.62
C ARG A 177 -23.08 19.85 0.04
N PHE A 178 -23.56 19.28 1.15
CA PHE A 178 -24.73 19.81 1.86
C PHE A 178 -24.51 21.22 2.43
N HIS A 179 -23.32 21.51 2.97
CA HIS A 179 -23.00 22.85 3.47
C HIS A 179 -23.00 23.90 2.35
N PHE A 180 -22.46 23.54 1.17
CA PHE A 180 -22.48 24.39 0.00
C PHE A 180 -23.91 24.68 -0.48
N GLU A 181 -24.74 23.63 -0.64
CA GLU A 181 -26.13 23.78 -1.09
C GLU A 181 -26.97 24.65 -0.15
N GLN A 182 -26.80 24.51 1.17
CA GLN A 182 -27.49 25.34 2.15
C GLN A 182 -27.05 26.81 2.09
N SER A 183 -25.75 27.05 1.88
CA SER A 183 -25.19 28.40 1.79
C SER A 183 -25.69 29.12 0.53
N SER A 184 -25.78 28.40 -0.59
CA SER A 184 -26.33 28.89 -1.86
C SER A 184 -27.82 29.25 -1.74
N LYS A 185 -28.65 28.35 -1.18
CA LYS A 185 -30.12 28.55 -1.04
C LYS A 185 -30.49 29.73 -0.12
N LYS A 186 -29.69 30.03 0.90
CA LYS A 186 -29.98 31.11 1.84
C LYS A 186 -29.67 32.51 1.28
N GLY A 187 -29.18 32.64 0.04
CA GLY A 187 -28.80 33.92 -0.55
C GLY A 187 -27.72 34.64 0.27
N LEU A 188 -26.99 33.92 1.14
CA LEU A 188 -26.01 34.48 2.07
C LEU A 188 -24.67 34.81 1.41
N SER A 189 -24.63 34.82 0.08
CA SER A 189 -23.48 35.18 -0.76
C SER A 189 -23.01 36.63 -0.60
N SER A 190 -23.64 37.47 0.24
CA SER A 190 -23.29 38.89 0.41
C SER A 190 -22.91 39.31 1.84
N LYS A 191 -22.94 38.41 2.83
CA LYS A 191 -22.23 38.73 4.08
C LYS A 191 -20.75 38.45 3.84
N PRO A 192 -19.85 39.43 4.00
CA PRO A 192 -18.42 39.17 3.89
C PRO A 192 -18.11 38.06 4.89
N LEU A 193 -17.74 36.89 4.35
CA LEU A 193 -17.10 35.85 5.13
C LEU A 193 -15.99 36.52 5.93
N GLN A 194 -15.83 36.13 7.19
CA GLN A 194 -14.69 36.61 7.96
C GLN A 194 -13.43 36.49 7.09
N PRO A 195 -12.58 37.53 7.02
CA PRO A 195 -11.41 37.50 6.15
C PRO A 195 -10.59 36.25 6.49
N GLY A 196 -10.58 35.28 5.58
CA GLY A 196 -9.94 33.97 5.77
C GLY A 196 -10.77 32.72 5.41
N PHE A 197 -12.08 32.83 5.16
CA PHE A 197 -12.88 31.72 4.61
C PHE A 197 -13.34 32.05 3.18
N GLU A 198 -12.44 31.95 2.22
CA GLU A 198 -12.83 31.89 0.81
C GLU A 198 -13.48 30.52 0.57
N THR A 199 -14.62 30.47 -0.14
CA THR A 199 -15.17 29.21 -0.62
C THR A 199 -14.13 28.57 -1.53
N GLU A 200 -13.52 27.47 -1.07
CA GLU A 200 -12.52 26.76 -1.84
C GLU A 200 -13.13 26.38 -3.20
N PRO A 201 -12.46 26.66 -4.34
CA PRO A 201 -12.96 26.38 -5.69
C PRO A 201 -13.46 24.94 -5.92
N GLY A 202 -13.11 24.01 -5.03
CA GLY A 202 -13.55 22.62 -5.06
C GLY A 202 -14.99 22.37 -4.59
N ASP A 203 -15.60 23.26 -3.80
CA ASP A 203 -16.92 22.98 -3.19
C ASP A 203 -18.08 23.07 -4.20
N GLU A 204 -17.98 23.95 -5.20
CA GLU A 204 -18.98 24.04 -6.29
C GLU A 204 -19.01 22.76 -7.13
N ARG A 205 -17.83 22.17 -7.37
CA ARG A 205 -17.69 20.93 -8.12
C ARG A 205 -18.39 19.76 -7.43
N LEU A 206 -18.31 19.67 -6.10
CA LEU A 206 -18.95 18.60 -5.32
C LEU A 206 -20.48 18.66 -5.38
N ALA A 207 -21.06 19.86 -5.49
CA ALA A 207 -22.51 20.03 -5.55
C ALA A 207 -23.14 19.49 -6.84
N LEU A 208 -22.36 19.49 -7.93
CA LEU A 208 -22.80 19.04 -9.26
C LEU A 208 -22.56 17.55 -9.52
N MET A 209 -21.85 16.86 -8.63
CA MET A 209 -21.55 15.43 -8.77
C MET A 209 -22.79 14.57 -8.50
N SER A 210 -22.95 13.53 -9.31
CA SER A 210 -23.78 12.36 -8.98
C SER A 210 -23.18 11.58 -7.80
N ASP A 211 -23.99 10.71 -7.20
CA ASP A 211 -23.55 9.90 -6.05
C ASP A 211 -22.40 8.96 -6.41
N GLU A 212 -22.38 8.42 -7.63
CA GLU A 212 -21.30 7.58 -8.12
C GLU A 212 -20.02 8.38 -8.39
N GLU A 213 -20.12 9.59 -8.94
CA GLU A 213 -18.96 10.49 -9.09
C GLU A 213 -18.40 10.89 -7.73
N LEU A 214 -19.25 11.12 -6.73
CA LEU A 214 -18.83 11.43 -5.37
C LEU A 214 -18.12 10.24 -4.71
N ALA A 215 -18.63 9.02 -4.92
CA ALA A 215 -17.98 7.80 -4.45
C ALA A 215 -16.62 7.59 -5.12
N ASN A 216 -16.49 7.91 -6.41
CA ASN A 216 -15.22 7.86 -7.13
C ASN A 216 -14.23 8.96 -6.69
N ASP A 217 -14.71 10.16 -6.36
CA ASP A 217 -13.90 11.22 -5.75
C ASP A 217 -13.44 10.85 -4.33
N ALA A 218 -14.27 10.10 -3.60
CA ALA A 218 -13.97 9.61 -2.27
C ALA A 218 -13.01 8.39 -2.26
N ASP A 219 -12.84 7.69 -3.38
CA ASP A 219 -11.89 6.57 -3.51
C ASP A 219 -10.47 6.99 -3.10
N PHE A 220 -9.67 6.04 -2.64
CA PHE A 220 -8.35 6.30 -2.09
C PHE A 220 -7.35 5.20 -2.44
N CYS A 221 -6.08 5.54 -2.30
CA CYS A 221 -4.97 4.69 -2.66
C CYS A 221 -4.47 3.89 -1.45
N ILE A 222 -4.22 2.60 -1.68
CA ILE A 222 -3.75 1.66 -0.68
C ILE A 222 -2.35 1.18 -1.06
N PHE A 223 -1.43 1.30 -0.11
CA PHE A 223 -0.12 0.68 -0.16
C PHE A 223 -0.11 -0.59 0.71
N ILE A 224 0.28 -1.72 0.09
CA ILE A 224 0.55 -2.99 0.78
C ILE A 224 1.83 -3.55 0.17
N ASP A 225 2.88 -3.76 0.98
CA ASP A 225 4.21 -4.19 0.52
C ASP A 225 4.16 -5.30 -0.54
N PHE A 226 3.38 -6.35 -0.29
CA PHE A 226 3.27 -7.54 -1.15
C PHE A 226 2.70 -7.24 -2.56
N SER A 227 1.72 -6.35 -2.66
CA SER A 227 1.01 -6.06 -3.91
C SER A 227 1.42 -4.74 -4.55
N SER A 228 2.14 -3.90 -3.81
CA SER A 228 2.60 -2.59 -4.27
C SER A 228 4.05 -2.57 -4.71
N MET A 229 4.86 -3.56 -4.34
CA MET A 229 6.26 -3.70 -4.73
C MET A 229 6.49 -4.98 -5.53
N CYS A 230 7.50 -4.99 -6.41
CA CYS A 230 7.87 -6.20 -7.15
C CYS A 230 8.30 -7.32 -6.19
N GLN A 231 7.62 -8.46 -6.24
CA GLN A 231 7.95 -9.63 -5.43
C GLN A 231 8.87 -10.58 -6.19
N HIS A 232 9.38 -11.61 -5.53
CA HIS A 232 10.06 -12.69 -6.25
C HIS A 232 9.04 -13.39 -7.15
N SER A 233 9.37 -13.55 -8.43
CA SER A 233 8.52 -14.31 -9.35
C SER A 233 8.42 -15.76 -8.85
N GLY A 234 7.20 -16.24 -8.63
CA GLY A 234 6.92 -17.59 -8.12
C GLY A 234 7.28 -18.72 -9.10
N ASN A 235 8.06 -18.46 -10.14
CA ASN A 235 8.46 -19.38 -11.21
C ASN A 235 9.50 -20.43 -10.77
N GLY A 236 9.67 -20.66 -9.45
CA GLY A 236 10.62 -21.62 -8.90
C GLY A 236 12.09 -21.19 -8.93
N ALA A 237 12.46 -20.13 -9.67
CA ALA A 237 13.83 -19.61 -9.68
C ALA A 237 14.15 -18.73 -8.45
N GLY A 238 13.12 -18.26 -7.73
CA GLY A 238 13.27 -17.50 -6.50
C GLY A 238 14.00 -16.17 -6.66
N ARG A 239 14.02 -15.61 -7.88
CA ARG A 239 14.74 -14.37 -8.20
C ARG A 239 13.86 -13.40 -8.98
N ARG A 240 14.02 -12.11 -8.68
CA ARG A 240 13.49 -11.02 -9.47
C ARG A 240 14.30 -10.89 -10.76
N ASP A 241 13.66 -10.50 -11.85
CA ASP A 241 14.39 -10.06 -13.03
C ASP A 241 15.18 -8.75 -12.73
N PRO A 242 16.12 -8.34 -13.60
CA PRO A 242 16.92 -7.14 -13.33
C PRO A 242 16.10 -5.84 -13.19
N LEU A 243 14.97 -5.71 -13.90
CA LEU A 243 14.09 -4.55 -13.79
C LEU A 243 13.33 -4.58 -12.46
N GLU A 244 12.70 -5.71 -12.15
CA GLU A 244 11.99 -5.96 -10.90
C GLU A 244 12.89 -5.74 -9.67
N GLU A 245 14.15 -6.20 -9.72
CA GLU A 245 15.10 -6.02 -8.63
C GLU A 245 15.48 -4.54 -8.43
N ARG A 246 15.65 -3.78 -9.52
CA ARG A 246 15.89 -2.32 -9.43
C ARG A 246 14.68 -1.61 -8.82
N LEU A 247 13.48 -1.89 -9.30
CA LEU A 247 12.24 -1.28 -8.79
C LEU A 247 12.01 -1.65 -7.32
N PHE A 248 12.21 -2.92 -6.97
CA PHE A 248 12.10 -3.39 -5.59
C PHE A 248 13.10 -2.70 -4.67
N ARG A 249 14.38 -2.56 -5.08
CA ARG A 249 15.38 -1.85 -4.27
C ARG A 249 15.07 -0.37 -4.10
N ALA A 250 14.62 0.30 -5.16
CA ALA A 250 14.22 1.71 -5.09
C ALA A 250 13.04 1.91 -4.13
N ALA A 251 12.04 1.03 -4.20
CA ALA A 251 10.90 1.03 -3.31
C ALA A 251 11.30 0.71 -1.85
N LEU A 252 12.10 -0.35 -1.64
CA LEU A 252 12.56 -0.78 -0.32
C LEU A 252 13.37 0.30 0.39
N GLY A 253 14.25 0.99 -0.35
CA GLY A 253 15.05 2.11 0.17
C GLY A 253 14.25 3.35 0.53
N SER A 254 12.96 3.40 0.22
CA SER A 254 12.09 4.56 0.44
C SER A 254 10.76 4.19 1.13
N LEU A 255 10.67 3.00 1.75
CA LEU A 255 9.47 2.55 2.47
C LEU A 255 9.11 3.48 3.63
N ASP A 256 10.12 4.01 4.29
CA ASP A 256 9.96 4.99 5.35
C ASP A 256 9.20 6.23 4.90
N VAL A 257 9.39 6.69 3.66
CA VAL A 257 8.64 7.81 3.09
C VAL A 257 7.15 7.48 3.07
N LEU A 258 6.73 6.29 2.65
CA LEU A 258 5.31 5.93 2.60
C LEU A 258 4.68 5.70 3.97
N TYR A 259 5.39 5.04 4.88
CA TYR A 259 4.84 4.73 6.20
C TYR A 259 4.83 5.93 7.14
N ALA A 260 5.75 6.88 6.96
CA ALA A 260 5.92 8.03 7.84
C ALA A 260 5.54 9.37 7.20
N HIS A 261 4.95 9.39 5.99
CA HIS A 261 4.56 10.66 5.38
C HIS A 261 3.47 11.36 6.21
N ALA A 262 3.64 12.65 6.49
CA ALA A 262 2.72 13.45 7.31
C ALA A 262 1.28 13.50 6.77
N GLY A 263 1.12 13.37 5.44
CA GLY A 263 -0.20 13.31 4.79
C GLY A 263 -0.69 11.90 4.47
N SER A 264 -0.08 10.85 5.03
CA SER A 264 -0.55 9.47 4.91
C SER A 264 -1.12 8.96 6.23
N VAL A 265 -1.91 7.88 6.18
CA VAL A 265 -2.31 7.12 7.36
C VAL A 265 -1.78 5.70 7.24
N SER A 266 -1.15 5.21 8.31
CA SER A 266 -0.61 3.84 8.36
C SER A 266 -1.38 3.02 9.38
N PHE A 267 -1.97 1.92 8.92
CA PHE A 267 -2.55 0.90 9.78
C PHE A 267 -1.53 -0.24 9.97
N LEU A 268 -1.23 -0.55 11.23
CA LEU A 268 -0.31 -1.61 11.60
C LEU A 268 -1.07 -2.71 12.35
N SER A 269 -1.09 -3.91 11.79
CA SER A 269 -1.49 -5.09 12.55
C SER A 269 -0.29 -5.62 13.33
N THR A 270 -0.40 -5.57 14.66
CA THR A 270 0.62 -6.10 15.59
C THR A 270 0.29 -7.51 16.09
N ARG A 271 -0.84 -8.09 15.65
CA ARG A 271 -1.32 -9.40 16.09
C ARG A 271 -1.96 -10.15 14.94
N LEU A 272 -1.81 -11.47 14.95
CA LEU A 272 -2.50 -12.34 14.00
C LEU A 272 -3.96 -12.53 14.42
N PRO A 273 -4.89 -12.73 13.47
CA PRO A 273 -6.21 -13.28 13.79
C PRO A 273 -6.05 -14.57 14.62
N HIS A 274 -6.90 -14.76 15.64
CA HIS A 274 -6.80 -15.93 16.54
C HIS A 274 -6.74 -17.27 15.79
N GLU A 275 -7.47 -17.37 14.68
CA GLU A 275 -7.50 -18.58 13.82
C GLU A 275 -6.22 -18.78 13.00
N ALA A 276 -5.50 -17.70 12.66
CA ALA A 276 -4.24 -17.75 11.93
C ALA A 276 -3.04 -18.03 12.85
N ALA A 277 -3.18 -17.80 14.16
CA ALA A 277 -2.12 -18.07 15.15
C ALA A 277 -1.71 -19.55 15.18
N GLY A 278 -2.68 -20.47 15.07
CA GLY A 278 -2.39 -21.92 15.05
C GLY A 278 -1.69 -22.39 13.76
N ALA A 279 -1.93 -21.72 12.63
CA ALA A 279 -1.26 -22.04 11.36
C ALA A 279 0.20 -21.55 11.35
N ALA A 280 0.49 -20.41 11.98
CA ALA A 280 1.85 -19.88 12.13
C ALA A 280 2.73 -20.79 13.00
N GLU A 281 2.17 -21.38 14.05
CA GLU A 281 2.88 -22.34 14.91
C GLU A 281 3.18 -23.67 14.18
N ALA A 282 2.27 -24.12 13.31
CA ALA A 282 2.46 -25.35 12.54
C ALA A 282 3.48 -25.22 11.39
N GLY A 283 3.66 -24.03 10.82
CA GLY A 283 4.63 -23.77 9.75
C GLY A 283 6.05 -23.45 10.21
N ALA A 284 6.26 -23.27 11.52
CA ALA A 284 7.56 -23.00 12.13
C ALA A 284 8.27 -24.26 12.67
N ALA A 285 7.59 -25.40 12.67
CA ALA A 285 8.12 -26.72 13.04
C ALA A 285 8.60 -27.51 11.82
#